data_AF-A0A9E5R317-F1
#
_entry.id   AF-A0A9E5R317-F1
#
_cell.length_a   1.000
_cell.length_b   1.000
_cell.length_c   1.000
_cell.angle_alpha   90.00
_cell.angle_beta   90.00
_cell.angle_gamma   90.00
#
_symmetry.space_group_name_H-M   'P 1'
#
loop_
_entity.id
_entity.type
_entity.pdbx_description
1 polymer ?
#
loop_
_entity_poly.entity_id
_entity_poly.type
_entity_poly.pdbx_seq_one_letter_code
_entity_poly.pdbx_strand_id
1 'polypeptide(L)'
;MHPALPPSRQKQLILANQISISFLSLIFILFLITLLVNHSLLRACTTAFGMLTFLLVLWLNHLGQGYFSRILMSFLFPVIVMSITTLPKWQNPGLIPVVEYFQHRFLLLATLCLPLLLLDRRKNRLAYWLSLAFILLCLISLDALYHVRGVGVYDKYPDDLFFERLLSHQCLCVGSGHYPGGQPYLSQAGQLCL
;
A
#
# COMPACT_ATOMS: atom_id res chain seq x y z
N MET A 1 -1.13 -5.55 39.17
CA MET A 1 -1.57 -4.14 39.27
C MET A 1 -0.62 -3.30 38.44
N HIS A 2 -1.06 -2.79 37.28
CA HIS A 2 -0.26 -1.83 36.53
C HIS A 2 -0.34 -0.46 37.24
N PRO A 3 0.80 0.22 37.46
CA PRO A 3 0.79 1.59 37.99
C PRO A 3 -0.04 2.48 37.06
N ALA A 4 -0.83 3.39 37.64
CA ALA A 4 -1.68 4.31 36.90
C ALA A 4 -0.83 5.12 35.91
N LEU A 5 -0.97 4.82 34.62
CA LEU A 5 -0.26 5.52 33.54
C LEU A 5 -0.87 6.92 33.36
N PRO A 6 -0.08 7.92 32.96
CA PRO A 6 -0.63 9.23 32.62
C PRO A 6 -1.63 9.09 31.46
N PRO A 7 -2.74 9.87 31.48
CA PRO A 7 -3.89 9.67 30.60
C PRO A 7 -3.54 9.76 29.10
N SER A 8 -2.52 10.56 28.73
CA SER A 8 -2.03 10.66 27.35
C SER A 8 -1.41 9.36 26.83
N ARG A 9 -0.69 8.61 27.68
CA ARG A 9 -0.09 7.32 27.31
C ARG A 9 -1.13 6.22 27.20
N GLN A 10 -2.15 6.25 28.05
CA GLN A 10 -3.24 5.28 28.01
C GLN A 10 -4.01 5.37 26.68
N LYS A 11 -4.34 6.58 26.23
CA LYS A 11 -4.99 6.81 24.94
C LYS A 11 -4.15 6.28 23.77
N GLN A 12 -2.85 6.54 23.77
CA GLN A 12 -1.93 6.05 22.73
C GLN A 12 -1.83 4.52 22.71
N LEU A 13 -1.85 3.87 23.88
CA LEU A 13 -1.80 2.41 23.98
C LEU A 13 -3.08 1.76 23.46
N ILE A 14 -4.25 2.32 23.81
CA ILE A 14 -5.54 1.87 23.28
C ILE A 14 -5.58 2.02 21.76
N LEU A 15 -5.13 3.17 21.25
CA LEU A 15 -5.08 3.45 19.81
C LEU A 15 -4.16 2.47 19.07
N ALA A 16 -2.97 2.21 19.63
CA ALA A 16 -2.03 1.23 19.05
C ALA A 16 -2.64 -0.18 19.01
N ASN A 17 -3.31 -0.61 20.09
CA ASN A 17 -3.99 -1.90 20.13
C ASN A 17 -5.14 -1.99 19.11
N GLN A 18 -5.95 -0.94 18.99
CA GLN A 18 -7.02 -0.89 18.00
C GLN A 18 -6.47 -1.00 16.58
N ILE A 19 -5.41 -0.26 16.27
CA ILE A 19 -4.73 -0.34 14.98
C ILE A 19 -4.17 -1.75 14.73
N SER A 20 -3.52 -2.37 15.73
CA SER A 20 -3.04 -3.76 15.61
C SER A 20 -4.18 -4.73 15.30
N ILE A 21 -5.31 -4.62 16.00
CA ILE A 21 -6.46 -5.51 15.82
C ILE A 21 -7.09 -5.30 14.45
N SER A 22 -7.24 -4.04 14.00
CA SER A 22 -7.77 -3.72 12.66
C SER A 22 -6.89 -4.27 11.54
N PHE A 23 -5.56 -4.18 11.67
CA PHE A 23 -4.67 -4.76 10.66
C PHE A 23 -4.60 -6.28 10.75
N LEU A 24 -4.65 -6.85 11.95
CA LEU A 24 -4.71 -8.30 12.14
C LEU A 24 -5.97 -8.88 11.48
N SER A 25 -7.14 -8.25 11.66
CA SER A 25 -8.38 -8.70 11.03
C SER A 25 -8.32 -8.58 9.50
N LEU A 26 -7.78 -7.47 8.98
CA LEU A 26 -7.60 -7.28 7.54
C LEU A 26 -6.66 -8.33 6.93
N ILE A 27 -5.52 -8.60 7.57
CA ILE A 27 -4.56 -9.61 7.09
C ILE A 27 -5.13 -11.01 7.22
N PHE A 28 -5.91 -11.29 8.26
CA PHE A 28 -6.60 -12.57 8.40
C PHE A 28 -7.59 -12.81 7.25
N ILE A 29 -8.36 -11.79 6.86
CA ILE A 29 -9.24 -11.87 5.67
C ILE A 29 -8.41 -12.13 4.40
N LEU A 30 -7.30 -11.41 4.21
CA LEU A 30 -6.40 -11.63 3.06
C LEU A 30 -5.79 -13.04 3.05
N PHE A 31 -5.46 -13.58 4.22
CA PHE A 31 -4.96 -14.94 4.38
C PHE A 31 -6.02 -15.96 3.95
N LEU A 32 -7.27 -15.79 4.41
CA LEU A 32 -8.39 -16.65 4.00
C LEU A 32 -8.62 -16.58 2.49
N ILE A 33 -8.66 -15.39 1.90
CA ILE A 33 -8.79 -15.22 0.44
C ILE A 33 -7.65 -15.93 -0.29
N THR A 34 -6.42 -15.80 0.21
CA THR A 34 -5.25 -16.43 -0.41
C THR A 34 -5.32 -17.95 -0.37
N LEU A 35 -5.78 -18.52 0.75
CA LEU A 35 -5.96 -19.96 0.90
C LEU A 35 -7.09 -20.51 0.00
N LEU A 36 -8.21 -19.79 -0.07
CA LEU A 36 -9.42 -20.25 -0.77
C LEU A 36 -9.36 -20.07 -2.28
N VAL A 37 -8.68 -19.02 -2.77
CA VAL A 37 -8.70 -18.65 -4.20
C VAL A 37 -7.39 -18.96 -4.90
N ASN A 38 -6.26 -18.56 -4.32
CA ASN A 38 -4.98 -18.57 -5.02
C ASN A 38 -4.17 -19.85 -4.81
N HIS A 39 -4.49 -20.64 -3.77
CA HIS A 39 -3.79 -21.86 -3.35
C HIS A 39 -2.25 -21.73 -3.25
N SER A 40 -1.73 -20.50 -3.20
CA SER A 40 -0.30 -20.22 -3.22
C SER A 40 0.23 -20.28 -1.80
N LEU A 41 0.96 -21.37 -1.49
CA LEU A 41 1.54 -21.60 -0.18
C LEU A 41 2.49 -20.48 0.23
N LEU A 42 3.28 -19.95 -0.70
CA LEU A 42 4.20 -18.84 -0.42
C LEU A 42 3.45 -17.57 0.02
N ARG A 43 2.36 -17.21 -0.69
CA ARG A 43 1.52 -16.06 -0.30
C ARG A 43 0.84 -16.30 1.05
N ALA A 44 0.35 -17.52 1.30
CA ALA A 44 -0.23 -17.89 2.59
C ALA A 44 0.81 -17.79 3.74
N CYS A 45 2.04 -18.25 3.54
CA CYS A 45 3.11 -18.10 4.52
C CYS A 45 3.44 -16.63 4.81
N THR A 46 3.47 -15.78 3.78
CA THR A 46 3.79 -14.34 3.96
C THR A 46 2.71 -13.59 4.73
N THR A 47 1.45 -13.88 4.44
CA THR A 47 0.31 -13.31 5.16
C THR A 47 0.24 -13.87 6.59
N ALA A 48 0.55 -15.16 6.80
CA ALA A 48 0.68 -15.75 8.13
C ALA A 48 1.81 -15.12 8.96
N PHE A 49 2.97 -14.88 8.36
CA PHE A 49 4.07 -14.16 9.00
C PHE A 49 3.66 -12.72 9.39
N GLY A 50 2.89 -12.06 8.52
CA GLY A 50 2.26 -10.78 8.83
C GLY A 50 1.35 -10.87 10.07
N MET A 51 0.48 -11.88 10.16
CA MET A 51 -0.39 -12.08 11.32
C MET A 51 0.41 -12.28 12.62
N LEU A 52 1.41 -13.16 12.59
CA LEU A 52 2.29 -13.41 13.73
C LEU A 52 2.98 -12.12 14.20
N THR A 53 3.37 -11.27 13.25
CA THR A 53 3.97 -9.98 13.53
C THR A 53 3.03 -9.05 14.30
N PHE A 54 1.77 -8.89 13.87
CA PHE A 54 0.81 -8.05 14.60
C PHE A 54 0.42 -8.65 15.95
N LEU A 55 0.39 -9.98 16.05
CA LEU A 55 0.18 -10.67 17.32
C LEU A 55 1.33 -10.42 18.31
N LEU A 56 2.57 -10.41 17.81
CA LEU A 56 3.75 -10.07 18.60
C LEU A 56 3.67 -8.63 19.13
N VAL A 57 3.19 -7.68 18.32
CA VAL A 57 2.96 -6.29 18.77
C VAL A 57 1.94 -6.23 19.91
N LEU A 58 0.83 -6.95 19.79
CA LEU A 58 -0.19 -7.04 20.85
C LEU A 58 0.38 -7.64 22.13
N TRP A 59 1.19 -8.69 22.00
CA TRP A 59 1.84 -9.32 23.15
C TRP A 59 2.84 -8.36 23.81
N LEU A 60 3.68 -7.67 23.05
CA LEU A 60 4.61 -6.66 23.57
C LEU A 60 3.88 -5.51 24.28
N ASN A 61 2.71 -5.11 23.78
CA ASN A 61 1.85 -4.14 24.45
C ASN A 61 1.33 -4.67 25.80
N HIS A 62 0.93 -5.94 25.86
CA HIS A 62 0.49 -6.58 27.10
C HIS A 62 1.63 -6.69 28.14
N LEU A 63 2.88 -6.86 27.70
CA LEU A 63 4.06 -6.87 28.57
C LEU A 63 4.48 -5.48 29.07
N GLY A 64 3.73 -4.43 28.74
CA GLY A 64 4.06 -3.05 29.11
C GLY A 64 5.17 -2.43 28.27
N GLN A 65 5.71 -3.14 27.27
CA GLN A 65 6.71 -2.64 26.33
C GLN A 65 6.09 -1.83 25.19
N GLY A 66 5.14 -0.96 25.52
CA GLY A 66 4.36 -0.21 24.54
C GLY A 66 5.17 0.75 23.68
N TYR A 67 6.38 1.13 24.09
CA TYR A 67 7.25 1.97 23.26
C TYR A 67 7.94 1.16 22.15
N PHE A 68 8.48 0.00 22.49
CA PHE A 68 9.17 -0.87 21.55
C PHE A 68 8.20 -1.41 20.50
N SER A 69 7.00 -1.82 20.91
CA SER A 69 5.94 -2.26 20.00
C SER A 69 5.53 -1.20 18.97
N ARG A 70 5.51 0.08 19.35
CA ARG A 70 5.20 1.21 18.45
C ARG A 70 6.29 1.48 17.43
N ILE A 71 7.55 1.40 17.85
CA ILE A 71 8.69 1.45 16.92
C ILE A 71 8.56 0.27 15.96
N LEU A 72 8.45 -0.94 16.50
CA LEU A 72 8.37 -2.17 15.74
C LEU A 72 7.24 -2.13 14.69
N MET A 73 6.05 -1.66 15.08
CA MET A 73 4.93 -1.37 14.18
C MET A 73 5.31 -0.46 13.00
N SER A 74 6.01 0.65 13.28
CA SER A 74 6.37 1.65 12.29
C SER A 74 7.35 1.09 11.25
N PHE A 75 8.21 0.15 11.63
CA PHE A 75 9.16 -0.52 10.74
C PHE A 75 8.54 -1.73 10.02
N LEU A 76 7.76 -2.55 10.73
CA LEU A 76 7.24 -3.79 10.17
C LEU A 76 6.13 -3.55 9.15
N PHE A 77 5.32 -2.50 9.34
CA PHE A 77 4.25 -2.19 8.40
C PHE A 77 4.74 -1.96 6.95
N PRO A 78 5.67 -1.03 6.68
CA PRO A 78 6.18 -0.83 5.31
C PRO A 78 6.90 -2.07 4.76
N VAL A 79 7.58 -2.86 5.60
CA VAL A 79 8.23 -4.11 5.17
C VAL A 79 7.20 -5.17 4.75
N ILE A 80 6.12 -5.32 5.50
CA ILE A 80 5.02 -6.24 5.17
C ILE A 80 4.36 -5.80 3.87
N VAL A 81 4.07 -4.50 3.72
CA VAL A 81 3.49 -3.94 2.49
C VAL A 81 4.41 -4.20 1.30
N MET A 82 5.72 -3.92 1.41
CA MET A 82 6.65 -4.26 0.32
C MET A 82 6.63 -5.76 0.02
N SER A 83 6.73 -6.62 1.04
CA SER A 83 6.79 -8.07 0.85
C SER A 83 5.54 -8.61 0.13
N ILE A 84 4.35 -8.21 0.58
CA ILE A 84 3.08 -8.63 -0.01
C ILE A 84 2.97 -8.17 -1.47
N THR A 85 3.55 -7.03 -1.80
CA THR A 85 3.39 -6.41 -3.13
C THR A 85 4.45 -6.86 -4.12
N THR A 86 5.66 -7.18 -3.66
CA THR A 86 6.77 -7.64 -4.52
C THR A 86 6.77 -9.16 -4.73
N LEU A 87 6.39 -9.97 -3.73
CA LEU A 87 6.50 -11.43 -3.82
C LEU A 87 5.62 -12.06 -4.92
N PRO A 88 4.35 -11.66 -5.12
CA PRO A 88 3.53 -12.14 -6.23
C PRO A 88 4.17 -11.94 -7.61
N LYS A 89 4.84 -10.79 -7.78
CA LYS A 89 5.48 -10.37 -9.02
C LYS A 89 6.79 -11.10 -9.27
N TRP A 90 7.41 -11.61 -8.20
CA TRP A 90 8.58 -12.46 -8.34
C TRP A 90 8.24 -13.82 -8.95
N GLN A 91 7.07 -14.37 -8.64
CA GLN A 91 6.64 -15.66 -9.20
C GLN A 91 6.17 -15.54 -10.65
N ASN A 92 5.54 -14.42 -11.00
CA ASN A 92 5.05 -14.16 -12.35
C ASN A 92 5.59 -12.81 -12.83
N PRO A 93 6.77 -12.77 -13.46
CA PRO A 93 7.32 -11.55 -14.07
C PRO A 93 6.51 -11.20 -15.33
N GLY A 94 5.30 -10.71 -15.12
CA GLY A 94 4.41 -10.17 -16.14
C GLY A 94 4.48 -8.65 -16.21
N LEU A 95 3.83 -8.08 -17.22
CA LEU A 95 3.56 -6.64 -17.29
C LEU A 95 2.72 -6.23 -16.06
N ILE A 96 3.29 -5.43 -15.17
CA ILE A 96 2.54 -4.81 -14.08
C ILE A 96 1.71 -3.68 -14.70
N PRO A 97 0.38 -3.65 -14.53
CA PRO A 97 -0.41 -2.51 -14.98
C PRO A 97 0.01 -1.25 -14.22
N VAL A 98 0.07 -0.11 -14.91
CA VAL A 98 0.51 1.18 -14.35
C VAL A 98 -0.27 1.55 -13.07
N VAL A 99 -1.55 1.21 -13.02
CA VAL A 99 -2.41 1.44 -11.84
C VAL A 99 -1.88 0.73 -10.59
N GLU A 100 -1.49 -0.55 -10.72
CA GLU A 100 -0.92 -1.30 -9.59
C GLU A 100 0.40 -0.68 -9.13
N TYR A 101 1.23 -0.20 -10.05
CA TYR A 101 2.49 0.45 -9.70
C TYR A 101 2.27 1.67 -8.77
N PHE A 102 1.33 2.55 -9.13
CA PHE A 102 0.97 3.69 -8.29
C PHE A 102 0.30 3.28 -6.97
N GLN A 103 -0.57 2.27 -7.00
CA GLN A 103 -1.27 1.78 -5.81
C GLN A 103 -0.30 1.37 -4.70
N HIS A 104 0.79 0.67 -5.03
CA HIS A 104 1.80 0.25 -4.06
C HIS A 104 2.54 1.43 -3.42
N ARG A 105 2.84 2.47 -4.22
CA ARG A 105 3.46 3.71 -3.72
C ARG A 105 2.52 4.48 -2.80
N PHE A 106 1.24 4.58 -3.14
CA PHE A 106 0.24 5.20 -2.27
C PHE A 106 0.07 4.43 -0.95
N LEU A 107 0.08 3.09 -1.00
CA LEU A 107 0.09 2.26 0.20
C LEU A 107 1.30 2.54 1.08
N LEU A 108 2.52 2.58 0.51
CA LEU A 108 3.75 2.93 1.23
C LEU A 108 3.70 4.36 1.80
N LEU A 109 3.20 5.34 1.04
CA LEU A 109 3.01 6.71 1.52
C LEU A 109 2.02 6.79 2.67
N ALA A 110 0.92 6.03 2.62
CA ALA A 110 -0.04 5.95 3.72
C ALA A 110 0.60 5.40 5.00
N THR A 111 1.65 4.57 4.88
CA THR A 111 2.40 4.07 6.06
C THR A 111 3.16 5.18 6.78
N LEU A 112 3.46 6.32 6.12
CA LEU A 112 4.07 7.48 6.79
C LEU A 112 3.16 8.03 7.90
N CYS A 113 1.84 7.85 7.80
CA CYS A 113 0.90 8.27 8.83
C CYS A 113 1.08 7.50 10.14
N LEU A 114 1.59 6.25 10.10
CA LEU A 114 1.75 5.40 11.29
C LEU A 114 2.76 5.96 12.30
N PRO A 115 4.03 6.25 11.95
CA PRO A 115 4.96 6.85 12.89
C PRO A 115 4.51 8.24 13.35
N LEU A 116 3.79 8.99 12.50
CA LEU A 116 3.19 10.28 12.90
C LEU A 116 2.12 10.12 14.00
N LEU A 117 1.33 9.06 13.94
CA LEU A 117 0.23 8.82 14.86
C LEU A 117 0.67 8.06 16.12
N LEU A 118 1.65 7.16 16.01
CA LEU A 118 2.10 6.30 17.10
C LEU A 118 3.26 6.89 17.93
N LEU A 119 4.17 7.66 17.31
CA LEU A 119 5.36 8.16 17.96
C LEU A 119 5.22 9.65 18.32
N ASP A 120 5.49 9.97 19.58
CA ASP A 120 5.53 11.35 20.03
C ASP A 120 6.84 12.03 19.58
N ARG A 121 6.72 12.98 18.65
CA ARG A 121 7.84 13.73 18.06
C ARG A 121 8.70 14.44 19.11
N ARG A 122 8.12 14.93 20.20
CA ARG A 122 8.87 15.68 21.22
C ARG A 122 9.74 14.76 22.07
N LYS A 123 9.21 13.59 22.43
CA LYS A 123 9.90 12.70 23.37
C LYS A 123 10.96 11.84 22.69
N ASN A 124 10.69 11.34 21.48
CA ASN A 124 11.52 10.34 20.81
C ASN A 124 11.89 10.78 19.39
N ARG A 125 12.52 11.96 19.29
CA ARG A 125 12.89 12.57 18.01
C ARG A 125 13.72 11.61 17.13
N LEU A 126 14.69 10.90 17.71
CA LEU A 126 15.54 9.97 16.94
C LEU A 126 14.73 8.82 16.33
N ALA A 127 13.92 8.12 17.12
CA ALA A 127 13.10 7.01 16.61
C ALA A 127 12.09 7.49 15.55
N TYR A 128 11.52 8.68 15.72
CA TYR A 128 10.63 9.29 14.74
C TYR A 128 11.31 9.53 13.39
N TRP A 129 12.48 10.18 13.38
CA TRP A 129 13.25 10.42 12.15
C TRP A 129 13.78 9.13 11.54
N LEU A 130 14.20 8.17 12.35
CA LEU A 130 14.66 6.86 11.90
C LEU A 130 13.52 6.12 11.17
N SER A 131 12.31 6.07 11.74
CA SER A 131 11.15 5.43 11.10
C SER A 131 10.78 6.11 9.78
N LEU A 132 10.78 7.44 9.73
CA LEU A 132 10.51 8.18 8.49
C LEU A 132 11.57 7.93 7.43
N ALA A 133 12.85 8.02 7.79
CA ALA A 133 13.96 7.74 6.89
C ALA A 133 13.88 6.31 6.34
N PHE A 134 13.48 5.35 7.19
CA PHE A 134 13.29 3.96 6.78
C PHE A 134 12.12 3.79 5.79
N ILE A 135 10.97 4.43 6.02
CA ILE A 135 9.85 4.36 5.07
C ILE A 135 10.24 5.00 3.73
N LEU A 136 10.93 6.15 3.75
CA LEU A 136 11.46 6.78 2.53
C LEU A 136 12.46 5.87 1.83
N LEU A 137 13.33 5.20 2.58
CA LEU A 137 14.26 4.22 2.04
C LEU A 137 13.51 3.05 1.39
N CYS A 138 12.45 2.51 2.01
CA CYS A 138 11.59 1.50 1.41
C CYS A 138 10.96 2.00 0.10
N LEU A 139 10.51 3.26 0.07
CA LEU A 139 9.88 3.85 -1.11
C LEU A 139 10.86 3.97 -2.28
N ILE A 140 12.08 4.46 -2.03
CA ILE A 140 13.15 4.52 -3.04
C ILE A 140 13.61 3.11 -3.44
N SER A 141 13.75 2.20 -2.47
CA SER A 141 14.18 0.82 -2.71
C SER A 141 13.15 0.02 -3.49
N LEU A 142 11.86 0.38 -3.44
CA LEU A 142 10.82 -0.27 -4.22
C LEU A 142 11.09 -0.14 -5.73
N ASP A 143 11.52 1.04 -6.18
CA ASP A 143 11.85 1.28 -7.59
C ASP A 143 13.11 0.52 -8.00
N ALA A 144 14.13 0.55 -7.15
CA ALA A 144 15.35 -0.25 -7.37
C ALA A 144 15.02 -1.75 -7.44
N LEU A 145 14.15 -2.25 -6.54
CA LEU A 145 13.70 -3.64 -6.54
C LEU A 145 12.93 -3.99 -7.82
N TYR A 146 12.07 -3.10 -8.33
CA TYR A 146 11.38 -3.35 -9.59
C TYR A 146 12.33 -3.34 -10.79
N HIS A 147 13.30 -2.43 -10.80
CA HIS A 147 14.27 -2.34 -11.88
C HIS A 147 15.22 -3.54 -11.94
N VAL A 148 15.81 -3.93 -10.79
CA VAL A 148 16.67 -5.13 -10.69
C VAL A 148 15.94 -6.40 -11.11
N ARG A 149 14.61 -6.43 -10.99
CA ARG A 149 13.78 -7.58 -11.36
C ARG A 149 13.24 -7.53 -12.79
N GLY A 150 13.63 -6.52 -13.58
CA GLY A 150 13.20 -6.39 -14.97
C GLY A 150 11.69 -6.13 -15.12
N VAL A 151 11.05 -5.58 -14.07
CA VAL A 151 9.61 -5.27 -14.08
C VAL A 151 9.35 -3.77 -14.27
N GLY A 152 10.28 -3.09 -14.94
CA GLY A 152 10.21 -1.66 -15.22
C GLY A 152 9.10 -1.33 -16.21
N VAL A 153 8.28 -0.33 -15.86
CA VAL A 153 7.23 0.22 -16.74
C VAL A 153 7.83 0.79 -18.04
N TYR A 154 9.06 1.30 -17.95
CA TYR A 154 9.74 2.07 -19.01
C TYR A 154 10.32 1.22 -20.15
N ASP A 155 10.44 -0.10 -19.99
CA ASP A 155 11.05 -0.95 -21.02
C ASP A 155 10.06 -1.43 -22.10
N LYS A 156 8.74 -1.26 -21.89
CA LYS A 156 7.72 -1.86 -22.78
C LYS A 156 6.70 -0.91 -23.39
N TYR A 157 6.59 0.34 -22.91
CA TYR A 157 5.72 1.33 -23.52
C TYR A 157 6.54 2.59 -23.83
N PRO A 158 6.83 2.90 -25.12
CA PRO A 158 7.35 4.23 -25.45
C PRO A 158 6.32 5.27 -25.01
N ASP A 159 6.80 6.31 -24.34
CA ASP A 159 6.02 7.30 -23.57
C ASP A 159 4.87 7.95 -24.37
N ASP A 160 4.95 7.92 -25.70
CA ASP A 160 4.00 8.54 -26.62
C ASP A 160 2.64 7.80 -26.66
N LEU A 161 2.62 6.47 -26.53
CA LEU A 161 1.38 5.67 -26.72
C LEU A 161 0.48 5.60 -25.47
N PHE A 162 1.04 5.83 -24.27
CA PHE A 162 0.29 5.72 -23.01
C PHE A 162 -0.59 6.96 -22.76
N PHE A 163 -0.07 8.15 -23.03
CA PHE A 163 -0.80 9.39 -22.86
C PHE A 163 -1.94 9.53 -23.88
N GLU A 164 -1.71 9.11 -25.13
CA GLU A 164 -2.76 9.08 -26.16
C GLU A 164 -3.94 8.16 -25.79
N ARG A 165 -3.69 6.98 -25.19
CA ARG A 165 -4.77 6.07 -24.77
C ARG A 165 -5.55 6.57 -23.56
N LEU A 166 -4.90 7.27 -22.64
CA LEU A 166 -5.57 7.91 -21.50
C LEU A 166 -6.46 9.07 -21.95
N LEU A 167 -5.99 9.87 -22.91
CA LEU A 167 -6.78 10.94 -23.52
C LEU A 167 -7.93 10.38 -24.37
N SER A 168 -7.71 9.32 -25.14
CA SER A 168 -8.77 8.74 -25.98
C SER A 168 -9.89 8.06 -25.19
N HIS A 169 -9.56 7.41 -24.07
CA HIS A 169 -10.58 6.85 -23.17
C HIS A 169 -11.35 7.91 -22.37
N GLN A 170 -10.75 9.05 -22.03
CA GLN A 170 -11.50 10.16 -21.42
C GLN A 170 -12.41 10.89 -22.41
N CYS A 171 -12.00 11.01 -23.68
CA CYS A 171 -12.83 11.62 -24.72
C CYS A 171 -14.08 10.79 -25.07
N LEU A 172 -14.03 9.45 -24.97
CA LEU A 172 -15.17 8.58 -25.29
C LEU A 172 -16.31 8.61 -24.24
N CYS A 173 -16.08 9.11 -23.03
CA CYS A 173 -17.10 9.18 -21.99
C CYS A 173 -17.86 10.52 -21.91
N VAL A 174 -17.55 11.52 -22.75
CA VAL A 174 -18.21 12.83 -22.74
C VAL A 174 -19.32 12.97 -23.82
N GLY A 175 -19.49 11.97 -24.68
CA GLY A 175 -20.39 12.05 -25.84
C GLY A 175 -21.56 11.07 -25.84
N SER A 176 -22.36 10.97 -24.76
CA SER A 176 -23.65 10.25 -24.82
C SER A 176 -24.70 10.87 -23.89
N GLY A 177 -24.83 12.21 -23.97
CA GLY A 177 -26.05 12.89 -23.54
C GLY A 177 -27.14 12.64 -24.58
N HIS A 178 -27.98 11.65 -24.33
CA HIS A 178 -29.14 11.31 -25.16
C HIS A 178 -30.17 12.47 -25.04
N TYR A 179 -30.17 13.40 -25.99
CA TYR A 179 -31.29 14.32 -26.19
C TYR A 179 -32.36 13.58 -27.01
N PRO A 180 -33.57 13.37 -26.50
CA PRO A 180 -34.67 12.83 -27.30
C PRO A 180 -35.26 13.99 -28.10
N GLY A 181 -34.97 14.03 -29.39
CA GLY A 181 -35.66 14.90 -30.35
C GLY A 181 -34.74 15.79 -31.17
N GLY A 182 -34.37 15.32 -32.35
CA GLY A 182 -33.69 16.14 -33.36
C GLY A 182 -33.16 15.28 -34.49
N GLN A 183 -33.67 15.53 -35.69
CA GLN A 183 -33.44 14.78 -36.93
C GLN A 183 -31.96 14.67 -37.38
N PRO A 184 -31.63 13.70 -38.27
CA PRO A 184 -30.25 13.44 -38.66
C PRO A 184 -29.77 14.44 -39.71
N TYR A 185 -28.70 15.16 -39.40
CA TYR A 185 -27.83 15.77 -40.42
C TYR A 185 -26.57 14.93 -40.55
N LEU A 186 -26.48 14.25 -41.69
CA LEU A 186 -25.24 13.79 -42.30
C LEU A 186 -24.26 14.98 -42.40
N SER A 187 -23.14 14.91 -41.69
CA SER A 187 -22.00 15.77 -42.00
C SER A 187 -20.70 14.98 -41.87
N GLN A 188 -20.00 14.96 -43.00
CA GLN A 188 -18.65 14.45 -43.18
C GLN A 188 -17.67 15.21 -42.27
N ALA A 189 -16.93 14.46 -41.46
CA ALA A 189 -15.59 14.85 -41.01
C ALA A 189 -14.73 13.58 -41.23
N GLY A 190 -13.90 13.52 -42.26
CA GLY A 190 -12.67 14.33 -42.35
C GLY A 190 -11.63 13.65 -41.45
N GLN A 191 -11.02 12.54 -41.87
CA GLN A 191 -9.71 12.56 -42.53
C GLN A 191 -8.75 13.59 -41.92
N LEU A 192 -8.04 13.21 -40.86
CA LEU A 192 -6.69 13.68 -40.51
C LEU A 192 -6.24 13.00 -39.22
N CYS A 193 -5.48 11.92 -39.36
CA CYS A 193 -4.40 11.54 -38.44
C CYS A 193 -3.35 10.81 -39.30
N LEU A 194 -2.40 11.60 -39.79
CA LEU A 194 -1.06 11.17 -40.16
C LEU A 194 -0.18 11.37 -38.94
#